data_AF-A0A0J7KKR1-F1
#
_entry.id   AF-A0A0J7KKR1-F1
#
_cell.length_a   1.000
_cell.length_b   1.000
_cell.length_c   1.000
_cell.angle_alpha   90.00
_cell.angle_beta   90.00
_cell.angle_gamma   90.00
#
_symmetry.space_group_name_H-M   'P 1'
#
loop_
_entity.id
_entity.type
_entity.pdbx_description
1 polymer ?
#
loop_
_entity_poly.entity_id
_entity_poly.type
_entity_poly.pdbx_seq_one_letter_code
_entity_poly.pdbx_strand_id
1 'polypeptide(L)'
;MSHENKRISYDEEKRKNPELKDSDIQILKDWCAKQPHLPKILDSEYVLFLHSNYYRIEPAKNTIEAYYTSRTHLVEFFSDRDPLGTKQLREAFRVT
;
A
#
# COMPACT_ATOMS: atom_id res chain seq x y z
N MET A 1 14.36 21.15 -4.15
CA MET A 1 13.68 20.56 -5.32
C MET A 1 12.72 19.51 -4.79
N SER A 2 11.41 19.78 -4.80
CA SER A 2 10.41 18.77 -4.49
C SER A 2 10.51 17.67 -5.55
N HIS A 3 11.08 16.52 -5.19
CA HIS A 3 10.94 15.33 -6.01
C HIS A 3 9.46 15.03 -6.09
N GLU A 4 8.87 15.27 -7.25
CA GLU A 4 7.49 14.91 -7.50
C GLU A 4 7.41 13.39 -7.36
N ASN A 5 6.76 12.96 -6.28
CA ASN A 5 6.59 11.55 -5.98
C ASN A 5 5.62 10.98 -7.01
N LYS A 6 6.16 10.54 -8.15
CA LYS A 6 5.38 10.04 -9.28
C LYS A 6 4.68 8.77 -8.84
N ARG A 7 3.44 8.92 -8.39
CA ARG A 7 2.58 7.78 -8.05
C ARG A 7 2.33 6.96 -9.31
N ILE A 8 2.22 5.66 -9.11
CA ILE A 8 1.89 4.71 -10.16
C ILE A 8 0.51 5.07 -10.72
N SER A 9 0.39 5.17 -12.05
CA SER A 9 -0.87 5.46 -12.74
C SER A 9 -1.66 4.18 -12.99
N TYR A 10 -2.96 4.21 -12.74
CA TYR A 10 -3.88 3.10 -12.98
C TYR A 10 -3.81 2.58 -14.43
N ASP A 11 -3.91 3.50 -15.40
CA ASP A 11 -3.93 3.16 -16.82
C ASP A 11 -2.60 2.58 -17.29
N GLU A 12 -1.50 3.09 -16.73
CA GLU A 12 -0.16 2.60 -17.06
C GLU A 12 0.02 1.15 -16.57
N GLU A 13 -0.43 0.84 -15.37
CA GLU A 13 -0.35 -0.51 -14.82
C GLU A 13 -1.29 -1.48 -15.53
N LYS A 14 -2.50 -1.05 -15.89
CA LYS A 14 -3.41 -1.87 -16.69
C LYS A 14 -2.79 -2.29 -18.02
N ARG A 15 -2.02 -1.40 -18.66
CA ARG A 15 -1.28 -1.71 -19.90
C ARG A 15 -0.15 -2.74 -19.66
N LYS A 16 0.51 -2.70 -18.50
CA LYS A 16 1.61 -3.63 -18.16
C LYS A 16 1.10 -5.00 -17.69
N ASN A 17 -0.10 -5.03 -17.11
CA ASN A 17 -0.64 -6.17 -16.39
C ASN A 17 -1.95 -6.64 -17.05
N PRO A 18 -1.90 -7.50 -18.08
CA PRO A 18 -3.09 -7.93 -18.83
C PRO A 18 -4.08 -8.75 -17.99
N GLU A 19 -3.64 -9.32 -16.87
CA GLU A 19 -4.48 -10.06 -15.92
C GLU A 19 -5.29 -9.14 -14.99
N LEU A 20 -4.96 -7.85 -14.94
CA LEU A 20 -5.67 -6.87 -14.12
C LEU A 20 -7.06 -6.60 -14.73
N LYS A 21 -8.11 -6.96 -13.98
CA LYS A 21 -9.50 -6.75 -14.38
C LYS A 21 -10.14 -5.64 -13.57
N ASP A 22 -10.88 -4.75 -14.25
CA ASP A 22 -11.66 -3.69 -13.56
C ASP A 22 -12.69 -4.31 -12.60
N SER A 23 -13.23 -5.48 -12.93
CA SER A 23 -14.18 -6.21 -12.07
C SER A 23 -13.58 -6.57 -10.72
N ASP A 24 -12.31 -6.99 -10.70
CA ASP A 24 -11.63 -7.47 -9.51
C ASP A 24 -11.34 -6.29 -8.56
N ILE A 25 -11.01 -5.14 -9.13
CA ILE A 25 -10.86 -3.89 -8.38
C ILE A 25 -12.19 -3.45 -7.80
N GLN A 26 -13.28 -3.53 -8.57
CA GLN A 26 -14.60 -3.17 -8.06
C GLN A 26 -15.03 -4.08 -6.91
N ILE A 27 -14.76 -5.39 -7.01
CA ILE A 27 -14.99 -6.36 -5.91
C ILE A 27 -14.24 -5.93 -4.64
N LEU A 28 -12.96 -5.54 -4.76
CA LEU A 28 -12.19 -5.08 -3.61
C LEU A 28 -12.72 -3.75 -3.05
N LYS A 29 -13.08 -2.79 -3.91
CA LYS A 29 -13.66 -1.50 -3.48
C LYS A 29 -14.96 -1.71 -2.69
N ASP A 30 -15.87 -2.53 -3.21
CA ASP A 30 -17.16 -2.80 -2.58
C ASP A 30 -17.00 -3.56 -1.25
N TRP A 31 -16.01 -4.44 -1.18
CA TRP A 31 -15.69 -5.16 0.05
C TRP A 31 -15.05 -4.23 1.10
N CYS A 32 -14.06 -3.41 0.71
CA CYS A 32 -13.40 -2.44 1.59
C CYS A 32 -14.37 -1.39 2.12
N ALA A 33 -15.34 -0.94 1.31
CA ALA A 33 -16.38 0.00 1.74
C ALA A 33 -17.24 -0.51 2.90
N LYS A 34 -17.27 -1.84 3.13
CA LYS A 34 -17.98 -2.48 4.24
C LYS A 34 -17.10 -2.68 5.48
N GLN A 35 -15.80 -2.37 5.39
CA GLN A 35 -14.85 -2.51 6.50
C GLN A 35 -14.61 -1.15 7.16
N PRO A 36 -15.24 -0.84 8.31
CA PRO A 36 -15.17 0.49 8.90
C PRO A 36 -13.78 0.86 9.46
N HIS A 37 -12.91 -0.13 9.71
CA HIS A 37 -11.55 0.07 10.20
C HIS A 37 -10.53 0.32 9.08
N LEU A 38 -10.87 0.02 7.83
CA LEU A 38 -9.97 0.27 6.70
C LEU A 38 -10.04 1.74 6.28
N PRO A 39 -8.90 2.38 5.97
CA PRO A 39 -8.88 3.74 5.46
C PRO A 39 -9.38 3.80 4.01
N LYS A 40 -9.51 5.01 3.48
CA LYS A 40 -9.74 5.20 2.05
C LYS A 40 -8.50 4.77 1.25
N ILE A 41 -8.62 3.66 0.53
CA ILE A 41 -7.58 3.10 -0.33
C ILE A 41 -7.68 3.73 -1.73
N LEU A 42 -6.54 4.07 -2.32
CA LEU A 42 -6.44 4.63 -3.68
C LEU A 42 -6.53 3.51 -4.74
N ASP A 43 -7.03 3.85 -5.94
CA ASP A 43 -7.12 2.91 -7.07
C ASP A 43 -5.77 2.28 -7.42
N SER A 44 -4.69 3.08 -7.39
CA SER A 44 -3.33 2.57 -7.60
C SER A 44 -2.89 1.55 -6.54
N GLU A 45 -3.38 1.67 -5.30
CA GLU A 45 -3.06 0.72 -4.24
C GLU A 45 -3.82 -0.60 -4.43
N TYR A 46 -5.09 -0.56 -4.87
CA TYR A 46 -5.81 -1.78 -5.24
C TYR A 46 -5.11 -2.57 -6.34
N VAL A 47 -4.53 -1.88 -7.34
CA VAL A 47 -3.71 -2.52 -8.37
C VAL A 47 -2.50 -3.23 -7.75
N LEU A 48 -1.79 -2.57 -6.83
CA LEU A 48 -0.64 -3.17 -6.16
C LEU A 48 -1.03 -4.40 -5.34
N PHE A 49 -2.13 -4.34 -4.58
CA PHE A 49 -2.61 -5.47 -3.79
C PHE A 49 -3.02 -6.66 -4.65
N LEU A 50 -3.67 -6.43 -5.78
CA LEU A 50 -4.01 -7.49 -6.73
C LEU A 50 -2.74 -8.08 -7.36
N HIS A 51 -1.84 -7.22 -7.85
CA HIS A 51 -0.60 -7.65 -8.49
C HIS A 51 0.27 -8.47 -7.53
N SER A 52 0.46 -8.04 -6.28
CA SER A 52 1.25 -8.77 -5.27
C SER A 52 0.64 -10.12 -4.88
N ASN A 53 -0.65 -10.32 -5.18
CA ASN A 53 -1.40 -11.53 -4.86
C ASN A 53 -1.74 -12.38 -6.09
N TYR A 54 -1.08 -12.11 -7.22
CA TYR A 54 -1.32 -12.80 -8.50
C TYR A 54 -2.79 -12.74 -8.92
N TYR A 55 -3.41 -11.57 -8.72
CA TYR A 55 -4.79 -11.24 -9.08
C TYR A 55 -5.86 -12.12 -8.39
N ARG A 56 -5.50 -12.81 -7.31
CA ARG A 56 -6.44 -13.59 -6.51
C ARG A 56 -7.09 -12.69 -5.45
N ILE A 57 -8.42 -12.59 -5.50
CA ILE A 57 -9.22 -11.71 -4.64
C ILE A 57 -9.04 -12.01 -3.15
N GLU A 58 -9.23 -13.26 -2.72
CA GLU A 58 -9.20 -13.58 -1.29
C GLU A 58 -7.80 -13.36 -0.66
N PRO A 59 -6.68 -13.77 -1.30
CA PRO A 59 -5.35 -13.37 -0.84
C PRO A 59 -5.11 -11.86 -0.82
N ALA A 60 -5.64 -11.12 -1.81
CA ALA A 60 -5.54 -9.65 -1.83
C ALA A 60 -6.27 -9.02 -0.64
N LYS A 61 -7.48 -9.48 -0.28
CA LYS A 61 -8.20 -9.04 0.92
C LYS A 61 -7.39 -9.28 2.19
N ASN A 62 -6.84 -10.48 2.35
CA ASN A 62 -5.98 -10.81 3.51
C ASN A 62 -4.75 -9.90 3.58
N THR A 63 -4.16 -9.58 2.44
CA THR A 63 -3.01 -8.66 2.37
C THR A 63 -3.40 -7.24 2.76
N ILE A 64 -4.57 -6.75 2.30
CA ILE A 64 -5.09 -5.43 2.66
C ILE A 64 -5.28 -5.33 4.19
N GLU A 65 -5.96 -6.31 4.80
CA GLU A 65 -6.16 -6.36 6.25
C GLU A 65 -4.83 -6.36 6.99
N ALA A 66 -3.92 -7.26 6.64
CA ALA A 66 -2.62 -7.38 7.28
C ALA A 66 -1.78 -6.11 7.12
N TYR A 67 -1.83 -5.47 5.94
CA TYR A 67 -1.08 -4.26 5.65
C TYR A 67 -1.52 -3.11 6.55
N TYR A 68 -2.82 -2.81 6.61
CA TYR A 68 -3.31 -1.70 7.41
C TYR A 68 -3.28 -2.01 8.91
N THR A 69 -3.60 -3.24 9.31
CA THR A 69 -3.49 -3.70 10.71
C THR A 69 -2.06 -3.55 11.22
N SER A 70 -1.07 -4.09 10.50
CA SER A 70 0.33 -4.03 10.93
C SER A 70 0.83 -2.59 11.04
N ARG A 71 0.46 -1.71 10.10
CA ARG A 71 0.90 -0.31 10.14
C ARG A 71 0.24 0.50 11.25
N THR A 72 -0.98 0.14 11.66
CA THR A 72 -1.66 0.77 12.78
C THR A 72 -1.09 0.30 14.13
N HIS A 73 -0.74 -0.98 14.26
CA HIS A 73 -0.28 -1.54 15.54
C HIS A 73 1.24 -1.46 15.76
N LEU A 74 2.05 -1.57 14.71
CA LEU A 74 3.51 -1.59 14.78
C LEU A 74 4.10 -0.18 14.58
N VAL A 75 3.67 0.75 15.42
CA VAL A 75 3.99 2.18 15.32
C VAL A 75 5.50 2.45 15.42
N GLU A 76 6.24 1.61 16.13
CA GLU A 76 7.70 1.68 16.26
C GLU A 76 8.44 1.53 14.93
N PHE A 77 7.81 0.88 13.94
CA PHE A 77 8.35 0.73 12.59
C PHE A 77 7.75 1.71 11.59
N PHE A 78 6.47 2.06 11.75
CA PHE A 78 5.72 2.77 10.70
C PHE A 78 5.42 4.25 11.01
N SER A 79 5.62 4.70 12.25
CA SER A 79 5.50 6.11 12.69
C SER A 79 6.88 6.75 12.87
N ASP A 80 6.93 8.09 12.90
CA ASP A 80 8.13 8.89 13.21
C ASP A 80 9.41 8.51 12.46
N ARG A 81 9.25 8.16 11.17
CA ARG A 81 10.32 7.67 10.29
C ARG A 81 11.26 8.77 9.76
N ASP A 82 11.43 9.87 10.47
CA ASP A 82 12.43 10.88 10.12
C ASP A 82 13.83 10.34 10.45
N PRO A 83 14.72 10.11 9.45
CA PRO A 83 16.07 9.62 9.69
C PRO A 83 16.88 10.54 10.61
N LEU A 84 16.51 11.82 10.69
CA LEU A 84 17.14 12.81 11.55
C LEU A 84 16.38 13.07 12.86
N GLY A 85 15.22 12.44 13.07
CA GLY A 85 14.31 12.75 14.18
C GLY A 85 14.87 12.39 15.56
N THR A 86 15.33 11.15 15.74
CA THR A 86 15.86 10.68 17.04
C THR A 86 17.38 10.53 17.00
N LYS A 87 18.02 10.59 18.18
CA LYS A 87 19.48 10.37 18.29
C LYS A 87 19.85 8.96 17.81
N GLN A 88 19.04 7.96 18.17
CA GLN A 88 19.21 6.56 17.82
C GLN A 88 19.14 6.36 16.30
N LEU A 89 18.15 6.95 15.62
CA LEU A 89 18.04 6.86 14.17
C LEU A 89 19.22 7.58 13.48
N ARG A 90 19.60 8.79 13.93
CA ARG A 90 20.77 9.49 13.38
C ARG A 90 22.06 8.68 13.48
N GLU A 91 22.25 7.97 14.59
CA GLU A 91 23.40 7.08 14.77
C GLU A 91 23.32 5.85 13.84
N ALA A 92 22.14 5.23 13.71
CA ALA A 92 21.93 4.10 12.80
C ALA A 92 22.16 4.45 11.32
N PHE A 93 21.84 5.68 10.91
CA PHE A 93 22.00 6.16 9.53
C PHE A 93 23.37 6.81 9.25
N ARG A 94 24.31 6.81 10.21
CA ARG A 94 25.70 7.20 9.93
C ARG A 94 26.38 6.12 9.10
N VAL A 95 26.43 6.33 7.79
CA VAL A 95 27.25 5.54 6.87
C VAL A 95 28.73 5.83 7.18
N THR A 96 29.47 4.82 7.61
CA THR A 96 30.95 4.84 7.73
C THR A 96 31.63 4.68 6.38
#